data_AF-R7L2K8-F1
#
_entry.id   AF-R7L2K8-F1
#
_cell.length_a   1.000
_cell.length_b   1.000
_cell.length_c   1.000
_cell.angle_alpha   90.00
_cell.angle_beta   90.00
_cell.angle_gamma   90.00
#
_symmetry.space_group_name_H-M   'P 1'
#
loop_
_entity.id
_entity.type
_entity.pdbx_description
1 polymer ?
#
loop_
_entity_poly.entity_id
_entity_poly.type
_entity_poly.pdbx_seq_one_letter_code
_entity_poly.pdbx_strand_id
1 'polypeptide(L)'
;MKKGFRRSPDRRKYPAYIKRIFALGTPNILMQSAYTFYILGLNLILSGFSDQAVTALGLYYKWQTFFFIPLGAMQTCIVPVISFNYAAHNIERCKKTLSASVIFGIALMSLGTLCFAVIPEQLLRVFSSDEQVVAIGTFGLRIIGISFIPMVTSLIFPVFFQAVGSSVKSSLLTVIRTVILFVPLGYIFSRFGLERFWLTFPVTEIITTTVGFIFYHRFLETPYVQKGLDK
;
A
#
# COMPACT_ATOMS: atom_id res chain seq x y z
N MET A 1 -7.20 -16.07 40.00
CA MET A 1 -7.52 -16.08 38.55
C MET A 1 -8.95 -16.59 38.34
N LYS A 2 -9.97 -15.72 38.39
CA LYS A 2 -11.36 -16.08 38.08
C LYS A 2 -12.00 -14.94 37.28
N LYS A 3 -12.75 -15.33 36.23
CA LYS A 3 -13.66 -14.52 35.39
C LYS A 3 -13.07 -13.82 34.15
N GLY A 4 -12.61 -14.62 33.19
CA GLY A 4 -12.47 -14.22 31.77
C GLY A 4 -13.74 -14.40 30.93
N PHE A 5 -14.75 -15.13 31.44
CA PHE A 5 -16.02 -15.33 30.72
C PHE A 5 -17.04 -14.25 31.11
N ARG A 6 -17.11 -13.18 30.30
CA ARG A 6 -18.26 -12.26 30.32
C ARG A 6 -19.40 -12.91 29.55
N ARG A 7 -20.60 -12.99 30.15
CA ARG A 7 -21.81 -13.45 29.43
C ARG A 7 -22.03 -12.60 28.18
N SER A 8 -22.41 -13.24 27.08
CA SER A 8 -22.76 -12.52 25.85
C SER A 8 -23.85 -11.49 26.14
N PRO A 9 -23.78 -10.30 25.52
CA PRO A 9 -24.82 -9.30 25.68
C PRO A 9 -26.18 -9.87 25.28
N ASP A 10 -27.24 -9.38 25.91
CA ASP A 10 -28.62 -9.74 25.60
C ASP A 10 -28.89 -9.63 24.09
N ARG A 11 -29.58 -10.61 23.49
CA ARG A 11 -29.79 -10.74 22.03
C ARG A 11 -30.44 -9.49 21.42
N ARG A 12 -31.18 -8.72 22.23
CA ARG A 12 -31.78 -7.43 21.85
C ARG A 12 -30.75 -6.36 21.45
N LYS A 13 -29.49 -6.46 21.93
CA LYS A 13 -28.42 -5.49 21.62
C LYS A 13 -27.60 -5.88 20.38
N TYR A 14 -27.75 -7.09 19.86
CA TYR A 14 -27.06 -7.56 18.65
C TYR A 14 -27.26 -6.66 17.42
N PRO A 15 -28.47 -6.18 17.06
CA PRO A 15 -28.61 -5.31 15.89
C PRO A 15 -27.83 -4.00 16.01
N ALA A 16 -27.73 -3.43 17.22
CA ALA A 16 -26.94 -2.22 17.45
C ALA A 16 -25.43 -2.49 17.34
N TYR A 17 -24.96 -3.63 17.84
CA TYR A 17 -23.55 -4.04 17.68
C TYR A 17 -23.21 -4.37 16.22
N ILE A 18 -24.09 -5.06 15.50
CA ILE A 18 -23.92 -5.35 14.07
C ILE A 18 -23.84 -4.04 13.27
N LYS A 19 -24.74 -3.07 13.52
CA LYS A 19 -24.69 -1.75 12.86
C LYS A 19 -23.36 -1.03 13.14
N ARG A 20 -22.84 -1.14 14.35
CA ARG A 20 -21.55 -0.54 14.73
C ARG A 20 -20.37 -1.26 14.06
N ILE A 21 -20.39 -2.58 13.96
CA ILE A 21 -19.39 -3.38 13.25
C ILE A 21 -19.39 -3.01 11.77
N PHE A 22 -20.56 -2.92 11.13
CA PHE A 22 -20.67 -2.50 9.73
C PHE A 22 -20.18 -1.07 9.53
N ALA A 23 -20.55 -0.11 10.39
CA ALA A 23 -20.06 1.26 10.29
C ALA A 23 -18.53 1.34 10.41
N LEU A 24 -17.91 0.50 11.26
CA LEU A 24 -16.46 0.41 11.40
C LEU A 24 -15.79 -0.34 10.23
N GLY A 25 -16.46 -1.32 9.63
CA GLY A 25 -15.95 -2.11 8.51
C GLY A 25 -16.14 -1.45 7.14
N THR A 26 -17.10 -0.52 7.00
CA THR A 26 -17.44 0.15 5.74
C THR A 26 -16.23 0.80 5.05
N PRO A 27 -15.33 1.52 5.75
CA PRO A 27 -14.14 2.08 5.11
C PRO A 27 -13.20 1.00 4.57
N ASN A 28 -13.04 -0.11 5.29
CA ASN A 28 -12.16 -1.20 4.89
C ASN A 28 -12.75 -1.94 3.67
N ILE A 29 -14.06 -2.15 3.65
CA ILE A 29 -14.79 -2.72 2.50
C ILE A 29 -14.63 -1.83 1.27
N LEU A 30 -14.77 -0.51 1.42
CA LEU A 30 -14.58 0.45 0.33
C LEU A 30 -13.14 0.42 -0.20
N MET A 31 -12.14 0.37 0.68
CA MET A 31 -10.74 0.28 0.30
C MET A 31 -10.43 -1.02 -0.46
N GLN A 32 -10.92 -2.17 0.03
CA GLN A 32 -10.73 -3.45 -0.65
C GLN A 32 -11.46 -3.49 -2.00
N SER A 33 -12.67 -2.94 -2.07
CA SER A 33 -13.43 -2.84 -3.32
C SER A 33 -12.68 -1.97 -4.34
N ALA A 34 -12.16 -0.82 -3.91
CA ALA A 34 -11.35 0.06 -4.76
C ALA A 34 -10.10 -0.65 -5.30
N TYR A 35 -9.45 -1.48 -4.48
CA TYR A 35 -8.32 -2.29 -4.91
C TYR A 35 -8.71 -3.35 -5.97
N THR A 36 -9.87 -4.00 -5.80
CA THR A 36 -10.40 -4.92 -6.82
C THR A 36 -10.72 -4.20 -8.13
N PHE A 37 -11.38 -3.04 -8.08
CA PHE A 37 -11.66 -2.23 -9.28
C PHE A 37 -10.37 -1.77 -9.97
N TYR A 38 -9.33 -1.44 -9.20
CA TYR A 38 -8.01 -1.13 -9.71
C TYR A 38 -7.40 -2.29 -10.51
N ILE A 39 -7.37 -3.50 -9.93
CA ILE A 39 -6.85 -4.69 -10.63
C ILE A 39 -7.68 -4.99 -11.89
N LEU A 40 -9.00 -4.90 -11.80
CA LEU A 40 -9.88 -5.11 -12.95
C LEU A 40 -9.62 -4.07 -14.06
N GLY A 41 -9.47 -2.80 -13.72
CA GLY A 41 -9.18 -1.73 -14.67
C GLY A 41 -7.87 -1.96 -15.42
N LEU A 42 -6.81 -2.35 -14.70
CA LEU A 42 -5.52 -2.68 -15.33
C LEU A 42 -5.65 -3.89 -16.26
N ASN A 43 -6.32 -4.96 -15.83
CA ASN A 43 -6.51 -6.15 -16.66
C ASN A 43 -7.33 -5.83 -17.93
N LEU A 44 -8.38 -5.02 -17.83
CA LEU A 44 -9.18 -4.59 -18.99
C LEU A 44 -8.36 -3.77 -19.98
N ILE A 45 -7.53 -2.84 -19.48
CA ILE A 45 -6.63 -2.04 -20.31
C ILE A 45 -5.64 -2.94 -21.05
N LEU A 46 -4.99 -3.87 -20.33
CA LEU A 46 -3.99 -4.78 -20.89
C LEU A 46 -4.61 -5.81 -21.85
N SER A 47 -5.82 -6.29 -21.56
CA SER A 47 -6.58 -7.18 -22.45
C SER A 47 -6.88 -6.53 -23.80
N GLY A 48 -6.98 -5.20 -23.85
CA GLY A 48 -7.08 -4.45 -25.10
C GLY A 48 -5.81 -4.45 -25.96
N PHE A 49 -4.65 -4.85 -25.42
CA PHE A 49 -3.40 -4.99 -26.18
C PHE A 49 -3.09 -6.45 -26.49
N SER A 50 -2.99 -7.29 -25.45
CA SER A 50 -2.72 -8.73 -25.62
C SER A 50 -3.00 -9.53 -24.35
N ASP A 51 -3.42 -10.78 -24.52
CA ASP A 51 -3.61 -11.74 -23.42
C ASP A 51 -2.28 -12.06 -22.71
N GLN A 52 -1.16 -12.00 -23.43
CA GLN A 52 0.18 -12.17 -22.87
C GLN A 52 0.52 -11.08 -21.85
N ALA A 53 0.07 -9.85 -22.08
CA ALA A 53 0.36 -8.73 -21.18
C ALA A 53 -0.45 -8.81 -19.88
N VAL A 54 -1.71 -9.26 -19.96
CA VAL A 54 -2.54 -9.60 -18.79
C VAL A 54 -1.86 -10.69 -17.95
N THR A 55 -1.36 -11.73 -18.63
CA THR A 55 -0.64 -12.84 -17.98
C THR A 55 0.63 -12.34 -17.29
N ALA A 56 1.44 -11.51 -17.95
CA ALA A 56 2.64 -10.91 -17.37
C ALA A 56 2.33 -10.08 -16.11
N LEU A 57 1.26 -9.28 -16.12
CA LEU A 57 0.81 -8.53 -14.94
C LEU A 57 0.38 -9.46 -13.79
N GLY A 58 -0.34 -10.54 -14.09
CA GLY A 58 -0.73 -11.53 -13.10
C GLY A 58 0.47 -12.20 -12.43
N LEU A 59 1.51 -12.53 -13.20
CA LEU A 59 2.78 -13.07 -12.67
C LEU A 59 3.51 -12.05 -11.78
N TYR A 60 3.52 -10.78 -12.20
CA TYR A 60 4.05 -9.71 -11.37
C TYR A 60 3.35 -9.63 -10.01
N TYR A 61 2.01 -9.63 -9.95
CA TYR A 61 1.27 -9.56 -8.69
C TYR A 61 1.55 -10.73 -7.75
N LYS A 62 1.77 -11.94 -8.30
CA LYS A 62 2.16 -13.12 -7.51
C LYS A 62 3.50 -12.88 -6.81
N TRP A 63 4.50 -12.43 -7.55
CA TRP A 63 5.82 -12.11 -6.98
C TRP A 63 5.77 -10.92 -6.04
N GLN A 64 5.02 -9.87 -6.39
CA GLN A 64 4.81 -8.70 -5.53
C GLN A 64 4.22 -9.10 -4.17
N THR A 65 3.23 -10.00 -4.16
CA THR A 65 2.60 -10.48 -2.92
C THR A 65 3.61 -11.11 -1.96
N PHE A 66 4.62 -11.82 -2.47
CA PHE A 66 5.67 -12.44 -1.65
C PHE A 66 6.45 -11.40 -0.83
N PHE A 67 6.80 -10.26 -1.45
CA PHE A 67 7.45 -9.15 -0.76
C PHE A 67 6.48 -8.34 0.12
N PHE A 68 5.20 -8.32 -0.22
CA PHE A 68 4.21 -7.52 0.52
C PHE A 68 3.73 -8.18 1.79
N ILE A 69 3.74 -9.50 1.89
CA ILE A 69 3.36 -10.22 3.11
C ILE A 69 4.17 -9.72 4.33
N PRO A 70 5.52 -9.73 4.32
CA PRO A 70 6.29 -9.22 5.45
C PRO A 70 6.12 -7.72 5.67
N LEU A 71 5.95 -6.92 4.60
CA LEU A 71 5.66 -5.49 4.75
C LEU A 71 4.30 -5.26 5.43
N GLY A 72 3.27 -6.01 5.04
CA GLY A 72 1.94 -5.96 5.64
C GLY A 72 1.94 -6.42 7.10
N ALA A 73 2.69 -7.48 7.41
CA ALA A 73 2.89 -7.92 8.79
C ALA A 73 3.52 -6.80 9.64
N MET A 74 4.57 -6.15 9.12
CA MET A 74 5.19 -5.01 9.79
C MET A 74 4.17 -3.87 10.02
N GLN A 75 3.37 -3.51 9.01
CA GLN A 75 2.35 -2.46 9.13
C GLN A 75 1.37 -2.76 10.27
N THR A 76 0.88 -3.99 10.38
CA THR A 76 -0.04 -4.38 11.46
C THR A 76 0.60 -4.30 12.86
N CYS A 77 1.90 -4.56 12.97
CA CYS A 77 2.65 -4.45 14.24
C CYS A 77 2.95 -2.99 14.63
N ILE A 78 3.18 -2.11 13.66
CA ILE A 78 3.52 -0.71 13.90
C ILE A 78 2.33 0.08 14.46
N VAL A 79 1.12 -0.20 13.97
CA VAL A 79 -0.10 0.51 14.38
C VAL A 79 -0.25 0.58 15.91
N PRO A 80 -0.31 -0.53 16.67
CA PRO A 80 -0.49 -0.47 18.12
C PRO A 80 0.68 0.20 18.84
N VAL A 81 1.92 0.04 18.36
CA VAL A 81 3.12 0.65 18.95
C VAL A 81 3.04 2.17 18.84
N ILE A 82 2.67 2.70 17.66
CA ILE A 82 2.52 4.13 17.44
C ILE A 82 1.31 4.66 18.21
N SER A 83 0.16 3.98 18.17
CA SER A 83 -1.04 4.37 18.92
C SER A 83 -0.77 4.52 20.42
N PHE A 84 -0.01 3.59 21.02
CA PHE A 84 0.36 3.65 22.43
C PHE A 84 1.30 4.82 22.75
N ASN A 85 2.38 4.99 21.98
CA ASN A 85 3.33 6.08 22.21
C ASN A 85 2.70 7.46 21.96
N TYR A 86 1.80 7.56 20.98
CA TYR A 86 1.04 8.77 20.70
C TYR A 86 0.08 9.10 21.84
N ALA A 87 -0.64 8.11 22.38
CA ALA A 87 -1.48 8.30 23.56
C ALA A 87 -0.66 8.75 24.79
N ALA A 88 0.56 8.25 24.94
CA ALA A 88 1.51 8.66 25.98
C ALA A 88 2.23 10.00 25.71
N HIS A 89 1.86 10.71 24.63
CA HIS A 89 2.45 12.01 24.21
C HIS A 89 3.97 11.95 23.91
N ASN A 90 4.53 10.75 23.69
CA ASN A 90 5.94 10.59 23.37
C ASN A 90 6.17 10.62 21.85
N ILE A 91 6.19 11.83 21.29
CA ILE A 91 6.32 12.07 19.84
C ILE A 91 7.70 11.65 19.33
N GLU A 92 8.75 11.78 20.13
CA GLU A 92 10.10 11.39 19.75
C GLU A 92 10.19 9.88 19.47
N ARG A 93 9.60 9.05 20.34
CA ARG A 93 9.49 7.60 20.11
C ARG A 93 8.65 7.28 18.88
N CYS A 94 7.57 8.01 18.63
CA CYS A 94 6.77 7.84 17.40
C CYS A 94 7.62 8.07 16.13
N LYS A 95 8.44 9.12 16.12
CA LYS A 95 9.36 9.40 14.99
C LYS A 95 10.43 8.31 14.84
N LYS A 96 11.01 7.82 15.94
CA LYS A 96 11.97 6.71 15.90
C LYS A 96 11.35 5.43 15.36
N THR A 97 10.15 5.07 15.80
CA THR A 97 9.41 3.91 15.28
C THR A 97 9.10 4.07 13.79
N LEU A 98 8.64 5.25 13.37
CA LEU A 98 8.37 5.54 11.95
C LEU A 98 9.64 5.41 11.10
N SER A 99 10.75 6.02 11.52
CA SER A 99 12.03 5.96 10.79
C SER A 99 12.54 4.53 10.69
N ALA A 100 12.54 3.78 11.79
CA ALA A 100 12.93 2.36 11.79
C ALA A 100 12.05 1.52 10.85
N SER A 101 10.75 1.80 10.80
CA SER A 101 9.81 1.13 9.90
C SER A 101 10.09 1.44 8.44
N VAL A 102 10.41 2.70 8.12
CA VAL A 102 10.79 3.13 6.77
C VAL A 102 12.10 2.48 6.35
N ILE A 103 13.11 2.46 7.22
CA ILE A 103 14.41 1.82 6.94
C ILE A 103 14.22 0.31 6.69
N PHE A 104 13.46 -0.38 7.54
CA PHE A 104 13.16 -1.79 7.35
C PHE A 104 12.40 -2.04 6.04
N GLY A 105 11.39 -1.22 5.75
CA GLY A 105 10.62 -1.31 4.51
C GLY A 105 11.49 -1.08 3.27
N ILE A 106 12.38 -0.09 3.30
CA ILE A 106 13.33 0.20 2.22
C ILE A 106 14.30 -0.98 2.07
N ALA A 107 14.85 -1.52 3.15
CA ALA A 107 15.74 -2.67 3.09
C ALA A 107 15.05 -3.87 2.43
N LEU A 108 13.83 -4.21 2.87
CA LEU A 108 13.04 -5.30 2.32
C LEU A 108 12.68 -5.07 0.83
N MET A 109 12.24 -3.87 0.48
CA MET A 109 11.85 -3.56 -0.90
C MET A 109 13.05 -3.34 -1.82
N SER A 110 14.20 -2.97 -1.28
CA SER A 110 15.47 -2.92 -2.04
C SER A 110 15.92 -4.33 -2.44
N LEU A 111 15.75 -5.33 -1.56
CA LEU A 111 15.95 -6.74 -1.92
C LEU A 111 15.01 -7.18 -3.03
N GLY A 112 13.71 -6.83 -2.95
CA GLY A 112 12.76 -7.12 -4.02
C GLY A 112 13.12 -6.44 -5.34
N THR A 113 13.53 -5.17 -5.28
CA THR A 113 14.02 -4.41 -6.45
C THR A 113 15.23 -5.09 -7.08
N LEU A 114 16.20 -5.53 -6.27
CA LEU A 114 17.40 -6.22 -6.74
C LEU A 114 17.05 -7.55 -7.41
N CYS A 115 16.13 -8.34 -6.82
CA CYS A 115 15.63 -9.56 -7.45
C CYS A 115 14.97 -9.27 -8.81
N PHE A 116 14.12 -8.25 -8.90
CA PHE A 116 13.45 -7.87 -10.15
C PHE A 116 14.38 -7.22 -11.18
N ALA A 117 15.50 -6.63 -10.76
CA ALA A 117 16.49 -6.04 -11.67
C ALA A 117 17.46 -7.10 -12.24
N VAL A 118 17.95 -7.99 -11.38
CA VAL A 118 19.03 -8.94 -11.73
C VAL A 118 18.49 -10.20 -12.40
N ILE A 119 17.37 -10.75 -11.93
CA ILE A 119 16.84 -12.05 -12.41
C ILE A 119 15.35 -12.01 -12.84
N PRO A 120 14.85 -10.95 -13.52
CA PRO A 120 13.44 -10.88 -13.92
C PRO A 120 12.99 -12.04 -14.82
N GLU A 121 13.86 -12.46 -15.75
CA GLU A 121 13.55 -13.50 -16.72
C GLU A 121 13.38 -14.87 -16.05
N GLN A 122 14.24 -15.20 -15.08
CA GLN A 122 14.17 -16.45 -14.33
C GLN A 122 12.90 -16.50 -13.46
N LEU A 123 12.54 -15.39 -12.82
CA LEU A 123 11.32 -15.28 -12.02
C LEU A 123 10.05 -15.51 -12.87
N LEU A 124 10.05 -15.04 -14.12
CA LEU A 124 8.94 -15.22 -15.05
C LEU A 124 8.90 -16.63 -15.65
N ARG A 125 10.06 -17.18 -16.01
CA ARG A 125 10.20 -18.55 -16.56
C ARG A 125 9.72 -19.64 -15.60
N VAL A 126 9.73 -19.40 -14.29
CA VAL A 126 9.16 -20.31 -13.28
C VAL A 126 7.66 -20.51 -13.47
N PHE A 127 6.94 -19.50 -13.98
CA PHE A 127 5.48 -19.54 -14.10
C PHE A 127 4.95 -19.57 -15.54
N SER A 128 5.74 -19.15 -16.53
CA SER A 128 5.37 -19.20 -17.93
C SER A 128 6.55 -19.58 -18.82
N SER A 129 6.28 -20.46 -19.79
CA SER A 129 7.25 -20.84 -20.83
C SER A 129 7.08 -20.03 -22.13
N ASP A 130 6.08 -19.13 -22.19
CA ASP A 130 5.83 -18.28 -23.36
C ASP A 130 6.84 -17.12 -23.42
N GLU A 131 7.65 -17.08 -24.47
CA GLU A 131 8.69 -16.06 -24.68
C GLU A 131 8.13 -14.65 -24.78
N GLN A 132 6.91 -14.46 -25.33
CA GLN A 132 6.30 -13.13 -25.41
C GLN A 132 5.89 -12.62 -24.03
N VAL A 133 5.34 -13.49 -23.18
CA VAL A 133 5.00 -13.16 -21.79
C VAL A 133 6.26 -12.82 -21.00
N VAL A 134 7.34 -13.59 -21.19
CA VAL A 134 8.62 -13.37 -20.51
C VAL A 134 9.27 -12.06 -20.97
N ALA A 135 9.25 -11.73 -22.27
CA ALA A 135 9.81 -10.48 -22.78
C ALA A 135 9.06 -9.25 -22.22
N ILE A 136 7.73 -9.25 -22.32
CA ILE A 136 6.86 -8.17 -21.81
C ILE A 136 7.03 -8.02 -20.30
N GLY A 137 6.98 -9.13 -19.57
CA GLY A 137 7.14 -9.13 -18.12
C GLY A 137 8.53 -8.68 -17.69
N THR A 138 9.60 -9.06 -18.41
CA THR A 138 10.98 -8.68 -18.04
C THR A 138 11.17 -7.18 -18.12
N PHE A 139 10.65 -6.56 -19.18
CA PHE A 139 10.65 -5.10 -19.31
C PHE A 139 9.82 -4.43 -18.21
N GLY A 140 8.61 -4.93 -17.95
CA GLY A 140 7.74 -4.43 -16.90
C GLY A 140 8.36 -4.53 -15.50
N LEU A 141 8.94 -5.67 -15.15
CA LEU A 141 9.55 -5.91 -13.83
C LEU A 141 10.74 -4.98 -13.56
N ARG A 142 11.58 -4.71 -14.56
CA ARG A 142 12.70 -3.77 -14.42
C ARG A 142 12.23 -2.35 -14.13
N ILE A 143 11.18 -1.90 -14.82
CA ILE A 143 10.60 -0.57 -14.62
C ILE A 143 9.90 -0.48 -13.27
N ILE A 144 9.04 -1.46 -12.95
CA ILE A 144 8.29 -1.44 -11.70
C ILE A 144 9.26 -1.55 -10.51
N GLY A 145 10.34 -2.34 -10.60
CA GLY A 145 11.35 -2.50 -9.56
C GLY A 145 11.83 -1.17 -8.98
N ILE A 146 12.08 -0.16 -9.81
CA ILE A 146 12.53 1.18 -9.37
C ILE A 146 11.48 1.87 -8.47
N SER A 147 10.20 1.54 -8.65
CA SER A 147 9.05 2.08 -7.92
C SER A 147 8.89 1.51 -6.52
N PHE A 148 9.52 0.37 -6.21
CA PHE A 148 9.35 -0.30 -4.92
C PHE A 148 9.89 0.52 -3.76
N ILE A 149 10.94 1.33 -3.98
CA ILE A 149 11.53 2.19 -2.95
C ILE A 149 10.58 3.34 -2.54
N PRO A 150 10.08 4.20 -3.47
CA PRO A 150 9.12 5.24 -3.11
C PRO A 150 7.83 4.63 -2.53
N MET A 151 7.43 3.46 -3.02
CA MET A 151 6.24 2.77 -2.58
C MET A 151 6.21 2.45 -1.07
N VAL A 152 7.36 2.10 -0.46
CA VAL A 152 7.46 1.86 0.99
C VAL A 152 6.92 3.06 1.76
N THR A 153 7.37 4.24 1.36
CA THR A 153 7.04 5.50 2.02
C THR A 153 5.56 5.85 1.82
N SER A 154 5.05 5.63 0.60
CA SER A 154 3.63 5.77 0.25
C SER A 154 2.70 4.85 1.05
N LEU A 155 3.18 3.71 1.54
CA LEU A 155 2.40 2.78 2.36
C LEU A 155 2.51 3.05 3.86
N ILE A 156 3.70 3.40 4.35
CA ILE A 156 3.95 3.59 5.79
C ILE A 156 3.29 4.88 6.30
N PHE A 157 3.25 5.97 5.51
CA PHE A 157 2.61 7.21 5.95
C PHE A 157 1.11 7.08 6.25
N PRO A 158 0.26 6.49 5.37
CA PRO A 158 -1.12 6.17 5.72
C PRO A 158 -1.26 5.37 7.02
N VAL A 159 -0.42 4.35 7.21
CA VAL A 159 -0.46 3.49 8.40
C VAL A 159 -0.13 4.28 9.66
N PHE A 160 0.86 5.19 9.59
CA PHE A 160 1.16 6.14 10.66
C PHE A 160 -0.04 7.02 11.00
N PHE A 161 -0.67 7.64 9.99
CA PHE A 161 -1.84 8.50 10.20
C PHE A 161 -3.04 7.75 10.77
N GLN A 162 -3.21 6.49 10.39
CA GLN A 162 -4.22 5.60 10.94
C GLN A 162 -3.96 5.33 12.43
N ALA A 163 -2.71 5.05 12.81
CA ALA A 163 -2.32 4.80 14.19
C ALA A 163 -2.49 6.03 15.11
N VAL A 164 -2.24 7.23 14.58
CA VAL A 164 -2.38 8.49 15.31
C VAL A 164 -3.85 8.93 15.50
N GLY A 165 -4.81 8.20 14.93
CA GLY A 165 -6.24 8.52 15.01
C GLY A 165 -6.72 9.50 13.95
N SER A 166 -5.86 9.95 13.04
CA SER A 166 -6.21 10.74 11.86
C SER A 166 -6.59 9.84 10.68
N SER A 167 -7.39 8.81 10.94
CA SER A 167 -7.74 7.75 9.98
C SER A 167 -8.44 8.29 8.72
N VAL A 168 -9.19 9.39 8.83
CA VAL A 168 -9.83 10.06 7.68
C VAL A 168 -8.80 10.56 6.66
N LYS A 169 -7.69 11.17 7.12
CA LYS A 169 -6.61 11.64 6.22
C LYS A 169 -5.86 10.46 5.59
N SER A 170 -5.66 9.38 6.35
CA SER A 170 -5.06 8.13 5.87
C SER A 170 -5.88 7.49 4.75
N SER A 171 -7.18 7.27 5.01
CA SER A 171 -8.10 6.70 4.02
C SER A 171 -8.24 7.56 2.79
N LEU A 172 -8.29 8.90 2.93
CA LEU A 172 -8.31 9.80 1.79
C LEU A 172 -7.05 9.66 0.93
N LEU A 173 -5.86 9.58 1.56
CA LEU A 173 -4.59 9.40 0.87
C LEU A 173 -4.56 8.08 0.09
N THR A 174 -5.05 6.99 0.69
CA THR A 174 -5.14 5.69 0.00
C THR A 174 -6.14 5.71 -1.15
N VAL A 175 -7.32 6.31 -0.96
CA VAL A 175 -8.35 6.40 -2.02
C VAL A 175 -7.88 7.26 -3.19
N ILE A 176 -7.24 8.41 -2.92
CA ILE A 176 -6.65 9.27 -3.95
C ILE A 176 -5.60 8.49 -4.75
N ARG A 177 -4.72 7.76 -4.05
CA ARG A 177 -3.71 6.90 -4.66
C ARG A 177 -4.33 5.83 -5.58
N THR A 178 -5.26 5.03 -5.05
CA THR A 178 -5.73 3.82 -5.74
C THR A 178 -6.73 4.14 -6.85
N VAL A 179 -7.59 5.15 -6.66
CA VAL A 179 -8.70 5.44 -7.59
C VAL A 179 -8.43 6.68 -8.45
N ILE A 180 -7.99 7.79 -7.84
CA ILE A 180 -7.92 9.09 -8.51
C ILE A 180 -6.62 9.26 -9.30
N LEU A 181 -5.52 8.66 -8.85
CA LEU A 181 -4.24 8.76 -9.55
C LEU A 181 -4.05 7.59 -10.52
N PHE A 182 -4.21 6.35 -10.03
CA PHE A 182 -3.84 5.17 -10.80
C PHE A 182 -4.70 4.93 -12.06
N VAL A 183 -6.03 5.09 -11.95
CA VAL A 183 -6.95 4.80 -13.08
C VAL A 183 -6.76 5.77 -14.26
N PRO A 184 -6.80 7.11 -14.07
CA PRO A 184 -6.59 8.03 -15.19
C PRO A 184 -5.15 8.03 -15.70
N LEU A 185 -4.13 7.87 -14.84
CA LEU A 185 -2.75 7.74 -15.32
C LEU A 185 -2.59 6.47 -16.16
N GLY A 186 -3.14 5.34 -15.71
CA GLY A 186 -3.11 4.08 -16.47
C GLY A 186 -3.81 4.18 -17.82
N TYR A 187 -4.95 4.89 -17.88
CA TYR A 187 -5.66 5.14 -19.14
C TYR A 187 -4.87 6.04 -20.09
N ILE A 188 -4.25 7.12 -19.57
CA ILE A 188 -3.43 8.04 -20.37
C ILE A 188 -2.20 7.31 -20.92
N PHE A 189 -1.47 6.59 -20.08
CA PHE A 189 -0.25 5.88 -20.48
C PHE A 189 -0.55 4.71 -21.42
N SER A 190 -1.68 4.03 -21.23
CA SER A 190 -2.18 3.01 -22.16
C SER A 190 -2.31 3.55 -23.58
N ARG A 191 -2.76 4.79 -23.76
CA ARG A 191 -2.92 5.38 -25.10
C ARG A 191 -1.60 5.54 -25.87
N PHE A 192 -0.47 5.54 -25.18
CA PHE A 192 0.85 5.69 -25.78
C PHE A 192 1.61 4.36 -25.99
N GLY A 193 0.99 3.21 -25.69
CA GLY A 193 1.53 1.88 -25.95
C GLY A 193 1.91 1.08 -24.70
N LEU A 194 2.12 -0.23 -24.91
CA LEU A 194 2.34 -1.21 -23.84
C LEU A 194 3.56 -0.90 -22.97
N GLU A 195 4.66 -0.44 -23.56
CA GLU A 195 5.90 -0.10 -22.84
C GLU A 195 5.69 1.06 -21.86
N ARG A 196 4.89 2.05 -22.27
CA ARG A 196 4.60 3.25 -21.47
C ARG A 196 3.54 2.98 -20.42
N PHE A 197 2.68 1.98 -20.60
CA PHE A 197 1.77 1.52 -19.56
C PHE A 197 2.53 1.10 -18.29
N TRP A 198 3.68 0.42 -18.42
CA TRP A 198 4.50 0.03 -17.27
C TRP A 198 5.08 1.22 -16.50
N LEU A 199 5.25 2.39 -17.13
CA LEU A 199 5.67 3.63 -16.46
C LEU A 199 4.57 4.24 -15.57
N THR A 200 3.31 3.80 -15.70
CA THR A 200 2.22 4.23 -14.81
C THR A 200 2.54 3.93 -13.35
N PHE A 201 3.14 2.77 -13.08
CA PHE A 201 3.49 2.33 -11.73
C PHE A 201 4.51 3.27 -11.05
N PRO A 202 5.72 3.51 -11.61
CA PRO A 202 6.69 4.43 -11.00
C PRO A 202 6.16 5.85 -10.89
N VAL A 203 5.49 6.34 -11.93
CA VAL A 203 4.96 7.71 -11.93
C VAL A 203 3.92 7.88 -10.83
N THR A 204 3.01 6.92 -10.67
CA THR A 204 2.00 6.98 -9.61
C THR A 204 2.62 6.89 -8.23
N GLU A 205 3.59 5.99 -8.03
CA GLU A 205 4.28 5.83 -6.74
C GLU A 205 5.11 7.06 -6.37
N ILE A 206 5.77 7.73 -7.33
CA ILE A 206 6.48 8.99 -7.10
C ILE A 206 5.48 10.07 -6.66
N ILE A 207 4.38 10.26 -7.40
CA ILE A 207 3.36 11.26 -7.07
C ILE A 207 2.79 11.00 -5.67
N THR A 208 2.45 9.75 -5.34
CA THR A 208 1.89 9.42 -4.02
C THR A 208 2.92 9.58 -2.91
N THR A 209 4.19 9.34 -3.19
CA THR A 209 5.27 9.57 -2.22
C THR A 209 5.43 11.04 -1.94
N THR A 210 5.42 11.88 -2.98
CA THR A 210 5.47 13.34 -2.84
C THR A 210 4.27 13.86 -2.06
N VAL A 211 3.05 13.44 -2.40
CA VAL A 211 1.84 13.84 -1.69
C VAL A 211 1.89 13.35 -0.23
N GLY A 212 2.32 12.11 0.01
CA GLY A 212 2.49 11.56 1.36
C GLY A 212 3.50 12.35 2.19
N PHE A 213 4.61 12.77 1.60
CA PHE A 213 5.62 13.60 2.23
C PHE A 213 5.10 15.00 2.59
N ILE A 214 4.33 15.63 1.70
CA ILE A 214 3.67 16.92 1.96
C ILE A 214 2.68 16.81 3.12
N PHE A 215 1.88 15.74 3.16
CA PHE A 215 0.94 15.49 4.27
C PHE A 215 1.67 15.24 5.59
N TYR A 216 2.80 14.53 5.55
CA TYR A 216 3.65 14.30 6.73
C TYR A 216 4.26 15.60 7.25
N HIS A 217 4.77 16.47 6.38
CA HIS A 217 5.28 17.78 6.78
C HIS A 217 4.19 18.66 7.42
N ARG A 218 3.00 18.74 6.80
CA ARG A 218 1.85 19.46 7.37
C ARG A 218 1.39 18.88 8.71
N PHE A 219 1.58 17.57 8.93
CA PHE A 219 1.28 16.96 10.22
C PHE A 219 2.28 17.39 11.31
N LEU A 220 3.57 17.47 10.98
CA LEU A 220 4.60 17.95 11.90
C LEU A 220 4.40 19.42 12.31
N GLU A 221 3.79 20.23 11.45
CA GLU A 221 3.42 21.63 11.73
C GLU A 221 2.16 21.78 12.60
N THR A 222 1.50 20.68 12.98
CA THR A 222 0.32 20.75 13.84
C THR A 222 0.74 21.21 15.25
N PRO A 223 0.10 22.23 15.87
CA PRO A 223 0.51 22.82 17.15
C PRO A 223 0.65 21.82 18.30
N TYR A 224 -0.14 20.73 18.26
CA TYR A 224 -0.10 19.64 19.21
C TYR A 224 1.21 18.82 19.15
N VAL A 225 1.77 18.67 17.95
CA VAL A 225 3.03 17.94 17.71
C VAL A 225 4.23 18.81 18.08
N GLN A 226 4.18 20.13 17.81
CA GLN A 226 5.23 21.07 18.22
C GLN A 226 5.36 21.18 19.75
N LYS A 227 4.24 21.26 20.49
CA LYS A 227 4.25 21.26 21.97
C LYS A 227 4.84 20.00 22.62
N GLY A 228 4.87 18.87 21.90
CA GLY A 228 5.49 17.63 22.37
C GLY A 228 6.96 17.46 21.93
N LEU A 229 7.47 18.36 21.09
CA LEU A 229 8.88 18.40 20.67
C LEU A 229 9.69 19.43 21.46
N ASP A 230 9.03 20.46 22.00
CA ASP A 230 9.63 21.51 22.86
C ASP A 230 9.68 21.12 24.36
N LYS A 231 9.37 19.86 24.71
CA LYS A 231 9.54 19.30 26.05
C LYS A 231 10.60 18.21 26.04
#